data_AF-A0A1L5BMP3-F1
#
_entry.id   AF-A0A1L5BMP3-F1
#
_cell.length_a   1.000
_cell.length_b   1.000
_cell.length_c   1.000
_cell.angle_alpha   90.00
_cell.angle_beta   90.00
_cell.angle_gamma   90.00
#
_symmetry.space_group_name_H-M   'P 1'
#
loop_
_entity.id
_entity.type
_entity.pdbx_description
1 polymer ?
#
loop_
_entity_poly.entity_id
_entity_poly.type
_entity_poly.pdbx_seq_one_letter_code
_entity_poly.pdbx_strand_id
1 'polypeptide(L)' 'MSRQYVACKFRPDDKRSYTYHNDGEPVAVGDEVKIAGRSDDGWQRVHVVAIADEMPSFETKPILGKVEPEAPALDLGEAE' A
#
# COMPACT_ATOMS: atom_id res chain seq x y z
N MET A 1 -5.19 4.63 -17.15
CA MET A 1 -3.93 4.43 -16.41
C MET A 1 -3.55 2.96 -16.52
N SER A 2 -2.26 2.63 -16.56
CA SER A 2 -1.78 1.25 -16.60
C SER A 2 -1.91 0.62 -15.22
N ARG A 3 -2.68 -0.48 -15.13
CA ARG A 3 -2.85 -1.26 -13.89
C ARG A 3 -1.48 -1.71 -13.37
N GLN A 4 -1.19 -1.45 -12.10
CA GLN A 4 0.02 -1.93 -11.44
C GLN A 4 -0.29 -3.14 -10.58
N TYR A 5 0.66 -4.07 -10.47
CA TYR A 5 0.60 -5.16 -9.50
C TYR A 5 1.57 -4.86 -8.37
N VAL A 6 1.08 -4.89 -7.14
CA VAL A 6 1.74 -4.32 -5.97
C VAL A 6 1.82 -5.38 -4.89
N ALA A 7 3.02 -5.74 -4.47
CA ALA A 7 3.23 -6.64 -3.35
C ALA A 7 3.24 -5.83 -2.06
N CYS A 8 2.33 -6.18 -1.15
CA CYS A 8 2.13 -5.48 0.11
C CYS A 8 2.31 -6.40 1.32
N LYS A 9 2.67 -5.80 2.45
CA LYS A 9 2.71 -6.47 3.77
C LYS A 9 1.81 -5.76 4.77
N PHE A 10 1.19 -6.51 5.68
CA PHE A 10 0.38 -5.92 6.75
C PHE A 10 1.23 -5.25 7.82
N ARG A 11 2.42 -5.78 8.07
CA ARG A 11 3.42 -5.20 8.98
C ARG A 11 4.81 -5.24 8.31
N PRO A 12 5.72 -4.33 8.66
CA PRO A 12 7.09 -4.33 8.10
C PRO A 12 7.84 -5.65 8.38
N ASP A 13 7.67 -6.21 9.57
CA ASP A 13 8.28 -7.49 9.99
C ASP A 13 7.59 -8.74 9.45
N ASP A 14 6.47 -8.61 8.72
CA ASP A 14 5.79 -9.78 8.16
C ASP A 14 6.69 -10.50 7.15
N LYS A 15 6.76 -11.83 7.28
CA LYS A 15 7.51 -12.68 6.33
C LYS A 15 6.76 -12.89 5.01
N ARG A 16 5.44 -12.70 5.00
CA ARG A 16 4.58 -12.93 3.84
C ARG A 16 4.18 -11.60 3.22
N SER A 17 4.30 -11.53 1.89
CA SER A 17 3.75 -10.46 1.07
C SER A 17 2.60 -11.00 0.23
N TYR A 18 1.63 -10.14 -0.05
CA TYR A 18 0.45 -10.47 -0.86
C TYR A 18 0.34 -9.49 -2.02
N THR A 19 0.03 -10.00 -3.20
CA THR A 19 -0.09 -9.16 -4.41
C THR A 19 -1.50 -8.64 -4.58
N TYR A 20 -1.61 -7.33 -4.77
CA TYR A 20 -2.83 -6.60 -5.06
C TYR A 20 -2.67 -5.91 -6.42
N HIS A 21 -3.78 -5.44 -6.98
CA HIS A 21 -3.73 -4.60 -8.16
C HIS A 21 -4.20 -3.18 -7.85
N ASN A 22 -3.56 -2.22 -8.51
CA ASN A 22 -3.90 -0.82 -8.43
C ASN A 22 -4.32 -0.31 -9.82
N ASP A 23 -5.59 0.04 -9.95
CA ASP A 23 -6.14 0.68 -11.16
C ASP A 23 -6.18 2.22 -11.04
N GLY A 24 -5.79 2.76 -9.88
CA GLY A 24 -5.79 4.18 -9.57
C GLY A 24 -4.46 4.88 -9.80
N GLU A 25 -4.14 5.84 -8.92
CA GLU A 25 -2.88 6.60 -8.96
C GLU A 25 -1.67 5.69 -8.69
N PRO A 26 -0.59 5.79 -9.48
CA PRO A 26 0.56 4.91 -9.32
C PRO A 26 1.21 5.01 -7.93
N VAL A 27 1.55 3.87 -7.35
CA VAL A 27 2.18 3.74 -6.02
C VAL A 27 3.66 3.39 -6.14
N ALA A 28 4.44 3.74 -5.12
CA ALA A 28 5.85 3.43 -5.02
C ALA A 28 6.14 2.49 -3.83
N VAL A 29 7.32 1.85 -3.85
CA VAL A 29 7.82 1.07 -2.71
C VAL A 29 8.06 2.00 -1.52
N GLY A 30 7.56 1.61 -0.34
CA GLY A 30 7.56 2.43 0.87
C GLY A 30 6.23 3.14 1.14
N ASP A 31 5.36 3.27 0.13
CA ASP A 31 4.03 3.85 0.34
C ASP A 31 3.14 2.95 1.21
N GLU A 32 2.16 3.57 1.85
CA GLU A 32 1.07 2.87 2.53
C GLU A 32 -0.20 2.94 1.69
N VAL A 33 -0.89 1.81 1.52
CA VAL A 33 -2.12 1.72 0.73
C VAL A 33 -3.24 1.06 1.52
N LYS A 34 -4.47 1.34 1.09
CA LYS A 34 -5.71 0.80 1.66
C LYS A 34 -6.16 -0.38 0.82
N ILE A 35 -6.44 -1.50 1.48
CA ILE A 35 -7.09 -2.67 0.86
C ILE A 35 -8.42 -2.95 1.55
N ALA A 36 -9.30 -3.69 0.86
CA ALA A 36 -10.52 -4.21 1.49
C ALA A 36 -10.16 -5.16 2.64
N GLY A 37 -10.74 -4.91 3.82
CA GLY A 37 -10.59 -5.76 4.99
C GLY A 37 -11.38 -7.05 4.88
N ARG A 38 -11.32 -7.87 5.93
CA ARG A 38 -12.06 -9.14 6.00
C ARG A 38 -13.55 -8.96 6.30
N SER A 39 -13.93 -7.80 6.83
CA SER A 39 -15.31 -7.40 7.10
C SER A 39 -15.75 -6.39 6.05
N ASP A 40 -16.98 -6.53 5.54
CA ASP A 40 -17.54 -5.71 4.45
C ASP A 40 -17.49 -4.18 4.70
N ASP A 41 -17.39 -3.74 5.95
CA ASP A 41 -17.38 -2.33 6.33
C ASP A 41 -15.97 -1.76 6.63
N GLY A 42 -14.93 -2.58 6.52
CA GLY A 42 -13.57 -2.22 6.96
C GLY A 42 -12.54 -2.16 5.83
N TRP A 43 -11.61 -1.21 5.91
CA TRP A 43 -10.36 -1.23 5.15
C TRP A 43 -9.18 -1.57 6.06
N GLN A 44 -8.10 -2.08 5.47
CA GLN A 44 -6.85 -2.35 6.17
C GLN A 44 -5.70 -1.60 5.50
N ARG A 45 -4.79 -1.09 6.32
CA ARG A 45 -3.52 -0.49 5.89
C ARG A 45 -2.51 -1.58 5.60
N VAL A 46 -1.80 -1.46 4.49
CA VAL A 46 -0.66 -2.32 4.13
C VAL A 46 0.47 -1.48 3.55
N HIS A 47 1.70 -1.95 3.70
CA HIS A 47 2.92 -1.31 3.21
C HIS A 47 3.33 -1.91 1.88
N VAL A 48 3.61 -1.07 0.90
CA VAL A 48 4.12 -1.49 -0.40
C VAL A 48 5.59 -1.86 -0.27
N VAL A 49 5.91 -3.11 -0.59
CA VAL A 49 7.28 -3.63 -0.50
C VAL A 49 7.91 -3.92 -1.85
N ALA A 50 7.09 -4.14 -2.89
CA ALA A 50 7.58 -4.29 -4.26
C ALA A 50 6.47 -3.95 -5.26
N ILE A 51 6.87 -3.53 -6.46
CA ILE A 51 6.01 -3.39 -7.63
C ILE A 51 6.38 -4.54 -8.58
N ALA A 52 5.38 -5.25 -9.09
CA ALA A 52 5.55 -6.28 -10.09
C ALA A 52 5.20 -5.73 -11.48
N ASP A 53 6.09 -5.96 -12.43
CA ASP A 53 5.93 -5.53 -13.83
C ASP A 53 4.95 -6.41 -14.61
N GLU A 54 4.75 -7.66 -14.17
CA GLU A 54 3.90 -8.65 -14.84
C GLU A 54 2.66 -9.02 -14.00
N MET A 55 1.56 -9.33 -14.69
CA MET A 55 0.34 -9.81 -14.07
C MET A 55 0.55 -11.22 -13.49
N PRO A 56 0.25 -11.44 -12.20
CA PRO A 56 0.28 -12.79 -11.63
C PRO A 56 -0.79 -13.68 -12.25
N SER A 57 -0.55 -14.99 -12.27
CA SER A 57 -1.48 -16.01 -12.80
C SER A 57 -2.71 -16.27 -11.91
N PHE A 58 -2.87 -15.53 -10.81
CA PHE A 58 -3.94 -15.66 -9.83
C PHE A 58 -4.73 -14.36 -9.68
N GLU A 59 -5.98 -14.47 -9.23
CA GLU A 59 -6.82 -13.31 -8.97
C GLU A 59 -6.25 -12.47 -7.82
N THR A 60 -6.09 -11.17 -8.05
CA THR A 60 -5.60 -10.21 -7.06
C THR A 60 -6.76 -9.35 -6.59
N LYS A 61 -6.72 -8.89 -5.33
CA LYS A 61 -7.69 -7.93 -4.81
C LYS A 61 -7.31 -6.49 -5.17
N PRO A 62 -8.28 -5.56 -5.29
CA PRO A 62 -7.99 -4.17 -5.59
C PRO A 62 -7.41 -3.42 -4.40
N ILE A 63 -6.53 -2.46 -4.69
CA ILE A 63 -6.17 -1.36 -3.79
C ILE A 63 -7.25 -0.29 -3.89
N LEU A 64 -7.77 0.13 -2.73
CA LEU A 64 -8.83 1.12 -2.62
C LEU A 64 -8.28 2.56 -2.74
N GLY A 65 -7.00 2.76 -2.44
CA GLY A 65 -6.32 4.05 -2.57
C GLY A 65 -5.04 4.13 -1.73
N LYS A 66 -4.30 5.23 -1.85
CA LYS A 66 -3.16 5.54 -0.98
C LYS A 66 -3.64 5.99 0.40
N VAL A 67 -2.83 5.69 1.42
CA VAL A 67 -2.90 6.37 2.71
C VAL A 67 -1.99 7.58 2.59
N GLU A 68 -2.51 8.77 2.86
CA GLU A 68 -1.63 9.94 2.98
C GLU A 68 -0.66 9.69 4.13
N PRO A 69 0.67 9.74 3.88
CA PRO A 69 1.62 9.66 4.97
C PRO A 69 1.34 10.86 5.88
N GLU A 70 1.02 10.59 7.14
CA GLU A 70 0.99 11.64 8.15
C GLU A 70 2.40 12.22 8.16
N ALA A 71 2.54 13.44 7.62
CA ALA A 71 3.83 14.09 7.50
C ALA A 71 4.51 14.00 8.87
N PRO A 72 5.78 13.55 8.96
CA PRO A 72 6.46 13.59 10.24
C PRO A 72 6.35 15.03 10.72
N ALA A 73 5.72 15.23 11.87
CA ALA A 73 5.68 16.54 12.52
C ALA A 73 7.15 16.97 12.59
N LEU A 74 7.55 17.89 11.72
CA LEU A 74 8.84 18.53 11.81
C LEU A 74 8.75 19.31 13.11
N ASP A 75 9.24 18.69 14.18
CA ASP A 75 9.62 19.36 15.42
C ASP A 75 10.71 20.35 15.01
N LEU A 76 10.27 21.50 14.52
CA LEU A 76 11.08 22.69 14.38
C LEU A 76 11.38 23.09 15.82
N GLY A 77 12.41 22.47 16.39
CA GLY A 77 12.99 22.87 17.66
C GLY A 77 13.26 24.36 17.60
N GLU A 78 12.40 25.11 18.26
CA GLU A 78 12.49 26.55 18.41
C GLU A 78 13.70 26.79 19.30
N ALA A 79 14.80 27.20 18.67
CA ALA A 79 15.96 27.71 19.37
C ALA A 79 15.82 29.24 19.43
N GLU A 80 15.34 29.74 20.57
CA GLU A 80 15.55 31.12 21.03
C GLU A 80 16.07 31.12 22.47
#